data_AF-A0A4Q5YV15-F1
#
_entry.id   AF-A0A4Q5YV15-F1
#
_cell.length_a   1.000
_cell.length_b   1.000
_cell.length_c   1.000
_cell.angle_alpha   90.00
_cell.angle_beta   90.00
_cell.angle_gamma   90.00
#
_symmetry.space_group_name_H-M   'P 1'
#
loop_
_entity.id
_entity.type
_entity.pdbx_description
1 polymer ?
#
loop_
_entity_poly.entity_id
_entity_poly.type
_entity_poly.pdbx_seq_one_letter_code
_entity_poly.pdbx_strand_id
1 'polypeptide(L)'
;MNFASYQVPYPVDDRYSKRVAYFSMEFAVHQPLKIYSGGLGFLSGSHLRSAYELRQNLIGIGILWKYGYYDQARNQDQSLQVTWMEKIYSFLEDTGIKFSITIHEHPVWVKVMYLPPTTFNSAPLFLMTTDIPENDYISQTITHRLYDANVSTKVAQFILLGAGGAKLLEEIGFDPEVYHLNEAHGVSAAFYLYQKFNKNREEVRKRLVFTTHTPEEAGNEKHDIYLCAKMSYFSGLSIDEVKELTGIKDDQFNHSLAALRFARIANGVSKLHGEVSREMWSKYEDICPILSVTNAQNWRYWSDKALYQARESGDDAKFDDRKKWMKKRAFEIVADQTGKWFDPNVFTIVWARRFAGYKRAGLIASDRERFEALLNNKKYPVQIIWAGKPYPVDYPAISEFNHLVHLSKSYKNVAVLIGYELALSKRLKQSADCWLNNPRVPREASGTSGMTAAMNGAVNFSTNDGWIPEFVHHGNNGFVVPPIDYDKVTVQEQDQY
;
A
#
# COMPACT_ATOMS: atom_id res chain seq x y z
N MET A 1 -11.62 -6.98 -27.44
CA MET A 1 -12.67 -7.38 -26.47
C MET A 1 -13.76 -6.32 -26.52
N ASN A 2 -15.05 -6.67 -26.50
CA ASN A 2 -16.11 -5.66 -26.33
C ASN A 2 -16.24 -5.37 -24.83
N PHE A 3 -16.07 -4.11 -24.43
CA PHE A 3 -16.17 -3.68 -23.04
C PHE A 3 -17.55 -3.14 -22.67
N ALA A 4 -18.43 -2.91 -23.65
CA ALA A 4 -19.83 -2.58 -23.38
C ALA A 4 -20.53 -3.83 -22.82
N SER A 5 -20.99 -3.77 -21.56
CA SER A 5 -21.51 -4.91 -20.79
C SER A 5 -20.46 -5.94 -20.38
N TYR A 6 -19.37 -5.45 -19.80
CA TYR A 6 -18.25 -6.25 -19.32
C TYR A 6 -18.66 -7.27 -18.25
N GLN A 7 -18.08 -8.47 -18.38
CA GLN A 7 -18.12 -9.52 -17.36
C GLN A 7 -16.69 -10.03 -17.14
N VAL A 8 -16.39 -10.52 -15.94
CA VAL A 8 -15.08 -11.12 -15.67
C VAL A 8 -14.84 -12.28 -16.65
N PRO A 9 -13.65 -12.37 -17.29
CA PRO A 9 -13.41 -13.33 -18.37
C PRO A 9 -12.98 -14.70 -17.83
N TYR A 10 -13.60 -15.13 -16.72
CA TYR A 10 -13.40 -16.43 -16.10
C TYR A 10 -14.70 -16.87 -15.40
N PRO A 11 -14.92 -18.19 -15.24
CA PRO A 11 -16.09 -18.68 -14.52
C PRO A 11 -16.03 -18.22 -13.07
N VAL A 12 -17.10 -17.56 -12.61
CA VAL A 12 -17.22 -17.10 -11.22
C VAL A 12 -17.56 -18.27 -10.30
N ASP A 13 -16.91 -18.34 -9.15
CA ASP A 13 -17.29 -19.30 -8.09
C ASP A 13 -18.54 -18.81 -7.37
N ASP A 14 -19.54 -19.68 -7.18
CA ASP A 14 -20.85 -19.32 -6.61
C ASP A 14 -20.76 -18.67 -5.23
N ARG A 15 -19.72 -18.98 -4.46
CA ARG A 15 -19.45 -18.38 -3.13
C ARG A 15 -19.12 -16.90 -3.21
N TYR A 16 -18.67 -16.43 -4.38
CA TYR A 16 -18.16 -15.08 -4.64
C TYR A 16 -18.86 -14.44 -5.85
N SER A 17 -20.14 -14.73 -6.01
CA SER A 17 -20.97 -14.29 -7.15
C SER A 17 -21.25 -12.78 -7.19
N LYS A 18 -21.22 -12.12 -6.02
CA LYS A 18 -21.50 -10.69 -5.91
C LYS A 18 -20.53 -9.84 -6.70
N ARG A 19 -21.05 -8.90 -7.49
CA ARG A 19 -20.22 -7.97 -8.28
C ARG A 19 -19.57 -6.93 -7.38
N VAL A 20 -18.24 -6.90 -7.36
CA VAL A 20 -17.44 -5.96 -6.57
C VAL A 20 -16.55 -5.11 -7.46
N ALA A 21 -16.62 -3.79 -7.30
CA ALA A 21 -15.65 -2.84 -7.84
C ALA A 21 -14.71 -2.39 -6.71
N TYR A 22 -13.43 -2.71 -6.84
CA TYR A 22 -12.40 -2.45 -5.83
C TYR A 22 -11.51 -1.27 -6.25
N PHE A 23 -11.65 -0.15 -5.56
CA PHE A 23 -11.01 1.12 -5.88
C PHE A 23 -9.72 1.30 -5.08
N SER A 24 -8.61 1.58 -5.75
CA SER A 24 -7.36 1.94 -5.08
C SER A 24 -6.48 2.85 -5.92
N MET A 25 -5.73 3.73 -5.26
CA MET A 25 -4.71 4.57 -5.90
C MET A 25 -3.53 3.76 -6.43
N GLU A 26 -3.29 2.58 -5.88
CA GLU A 26 -2.13 1.77 -6.23
C GLU A 26 -2.42 0.27 -6.27
N PHE A 27 -1.71 -0.42 -7.17
CA PHE A 27 -1.78 -1.89 -7.33
C PHE A 27 -0.41 -2.48 -7.64
N ALA A 28 0.15 -3.22 -6.68
CA ALA A 28 1.38 -3.98 -6.87
C ALA A 28 1.07 -5.40 -7.33
N VAL A 29 0.49 -5.53 -8.52
CA VAL A 29 0.17 -6.85 -9.09
C VAL A 29 1.45 -7.57 -9.47
N HIS A 30 2.33 -6.96 -10.27
CA HIS A 30 3.57 -7.59 -10.74
C HIS A 30 4.69 -6.55 -10.90
N GLN A 31 5.95 -6.98 -10.84
CA GLN A 31 7.13 -6.09 -10.86
C GLN A 31 7.13 -5.06 -12.00
N PRO A 32 6.78 -5.40 -13.26
CA PRO A 32 6.82 -4.47 -14.39
C PRO A 32 5.77 -3.36 -14.33
N LEU A 33 4.62 -3.57 -13.68
CA LEU A 33 3.54 -2.59 -13.64
C LEU A 33 3.74 -1.61 -12.47
N LYS A 34 4.36 -0.45 -12.74
CA LYS A 34 4.83 0.52 -11.73
C LYS A 34 3.75 1.47 -11.23
N ILE A 35 2.57 0.95 -10.92
CA ILE A 35 1.44 1.76 -10.42
C ILE A 35 1.28 1.67 -8.89
N TYR A 36 2.40 1.56 -8.17
CA TYR A 36 2.39 1.40 -6.72
C TYR A 36 3.60 2.04 -6.05
N SER A 37 3.47 2.28 -4.74
CA SER A 37 4.48 2.91 -3.89
C SER A 37 4.95 2.00 -2.74
N GLY A 38 4.05 1.18 -2.17
CA GLY A 38 4.32 0.53 -0.90
C GLY A 38 3.21 -0.42 -0.41
N GLY A 39 2.99 -0.42 0.91
CA GLY A 39 2.19 -1.44 1.60
C GLY A 39 0.73 -1.55 1.11
N LEU A 40 0.08 -0.41 0.84
CA LEU A 40 -1.29 -0.39 0.31
C LEU A 40 -1.35 -1.03 -1.08
N GLY A 41 -0.39 -0.73 -1.95
CA GLY A 41 -0.27 -1.35 -3.27
C GLY A 41 0.05 -2.85 -3.20
N PHE A 42 0.89 -3.27 -2.25
CA PHE A 42 1.20 -4.69 -2.03
C PHE A 42 -0.05 -5.46 -1.59
N LEU A 43 -0.88 -4.83 -0.74
CA LEU A 43 -2.15 -5.40 -0.30
C LEU A 43 -3.15 -5.51 -1.45
N SER A 44 -3.43 -4.41 -2.16
CA SER A 44 -4.37 -4.40 -3.28
C SER A 44 -3.95 -5.35 -4.41
N GLY A 45 -2.65 -5.44 -4.69
CA GLY A 45 -2.09 -6.42 -5.62
C GLY A 45 -2.35 -7.87 -5.17
N SER A 46 -2.17 -8.16 -3.88
CA SER A 46 -2.51 -9.46 -3.29
C SER A 46 -4.00 -9.75 -3.31
N HIS A 47 -4.87 -8.76 -3.08
CA HIS A 47 -6.31 -8.91 -3.21
C HIS A 47 -6.69 -9.30 -4.65
N LEU A 48 -6.18 -8.62 -5.67
CA LEU A 48 -6.48 -8.98 -7.06
C LEU A 48 -5.98 -10.40 -7.40
N ARG A 49 -4.80 -10.80 -6.93
CA ARG A 49 -4.28 -12.17 -7.14
C ARG A 49 -5.19 -13.23 -6.49
N SER A 50 -5.56 -13.02 -5.23
CA SER A 50 -6.44 -13.93 -4.51
C SER A 50 -7.85 -13.96 -5.11
N ALA A 51 -8.38 -12.82 -5.56
CA ALA A 51 -9.67 -12.74 -6.23
C ALA A 51 -9.69 -13.56 -7.53
N TYR A 52 -8.61 -13.53 -8.32
CA TYR A 52 -8.48 -14.37 -9.51
C TYR A 52 -8.38 -15.86 -9.18
N GLU A 53 -7.55 -16.22 -8.20
CA GLU A 53 -7.37 -17.61 -7.79
C GLU A 53 -8.66 -18.23 -7.24
N LEU A 54 -9.44 -17.45 -6.50
CA LEU A 54 -10.73 -17.83 -5.94
C LEU A 54 -11.89 -17.60 -6.92
N ARG A 55 -11.62 -17.10 -8.13
CA ARG A 55 -12.62 -16.81 -9.16
C ARG A 55 -13.76 -15.91 -8.67
N GLN A 56 -13.40 -14.85 -7.93
CA GLN A 56 -14.35 -13.86 -7.44
C GLN A 56 -14.83 -12.93 -8.57
N ASN A 57 -16.08 -12.49 -8.50
CA ASN A 57 -16.65 -11.51 -9.41
C ASN A 57 -16.22 -10.08 -9.03
N LEU A 58 -14.92 -9.83 -9.10
CA LEU A 58 -14.27 -8.60 -8.68
C LEU A 58 -13.49 -7.98 -9.83
N ILE A 59 -13.61 -6.66 -9.98
CA ILE A 59 -12.76 -5.86 -10.87
C ILE A 59 -12.02 -4.78 -10.07
N GLY A 60 -10.77 -4.51 -10.44
CA GLY A 60 -9.99 -3.41 -9.90
C GLY A 60 -10.22 -2.13 -10.69
N ILE A 61 -10.35 -1.00 -10.00
CA ILE A 61 -10.42 0.35 -10.58
C ILE A 61 -9.26 1.17 -10.02
N GLY A 62 -8.43 1.69 -10.92
CA GLY A 62 -7.25 2.49 -10.57
C GLY A 62 -6.89 3.53 -11.61
N ILE A 63 -5.73 4.15 -11.42
CA ILE A 63 -5.17 5.18 -12.30
C ILE A 63 -3.89 4.65 -12.94
N LEU A 64 -3.72 4.91 -14.24
CA LEU A 64 -2.47 4.64 -14.94
C LEU A 64 -1.49 5.79 -14.74
N TRP A 65 -0.48 5.58 -13.90
CA TRP A 65 0.53 6.58 -13.60
C TRP A 65 1.66 6.60 -14.65
N LYS A 66 1.79 7.70 -15.40
CA LYS A 66 2.81 7.86 -16.47
C LYS A 66 4.24 7.65 -15.96
N TYR A 67 4.55 8.15 -14.77
CA TYR A 67 5.87 8.06 -14.14
C TYR A 67 5.89 7.19 -12.87
N GLY A 68 4.77 6.52 -12.55
CA GLY A 68 4.61 5.77 -11.30
C GLY A 68 4.68 6.65 -10.05
N TYR A 69 5.25 6.10 -8.97
CA TYR A 69 5.56 6.86 -7.75
C TYR A 69 6.85 7.66 -7.92
N TYR A 70 7.99 6.96 -7.93
CA TYR A 70 9.29 7.43 -8.41
C TYR A 70 10.26 6.26 -8.50
N ASP A 71 11.33 6.44 -9.26
CA ASP A 71 12.44 5.51 -9.42
C ASP A 71 13.59 5.91 -8.48
N GLN A 72 14.09 4.95 -7.69
CA GLN A 72 15.28 5.18 -6.84
C GLN A 72 16.54 4.96 -7.64
N ALA A 73 17.43 5.94 -7.63
CA ALA A 73 18.79 5.87 -8.14
C ALA A 73 19.78 6.32 -7.04
N ARG A 74 21.07 6.36 -7.38
CA ARG A 74 22.13 6.85 -6.49
C ARG A 74 22.86 8.02 -7.13
N ASN A 75 23.14 9.04 -6.32
CA ASN A 75 24.14 10.05 -6.65
C ASN A 75 25.54 9.45 -6.59
N GLN A 76 26.55 10.18 -7.05
CA GLN A 76 27.97 9.75 -7.06
C GLN A 76 28.49 9.39 -5.66
N ASP A 77 27.99 10.05 -4.61
CA ASP A 77 28.34 9.78 -3.22
C ASP A 77 27.54 8.63 -2.57
N GLN A 78 26.72 7.94 -3.37
CA GLN A 78 25.75 6.89 -3.02
C GLN A 78 24.47 7.36 -2.31
N SER A 79 24.31 8.65 -2.05
CA SER A 79 23.06 9.20 -1.50
C SER A 79 21.88 8.97 -2.45
N LEU A 80 20.67 9.05 -1.93
CA LEU A 80 19.45 8.85 -2.70
C LEU A 80 19.33 9.88 -3.84
N GLN A 81 19.13 9.37 -5.05
CA GLN A 81 18.66 10.16 -6.18
C GLN A 81 17.23 9.75 -6.52
N VAL A 82 16.35 10.73 -6.68
CA VAL A 82 14.96 10.52 -7.10
C VAL A 82 14.85 10.81 -8.59
N THR A 83 14.36 9.86 -9.37
CA THR A 83 14.11 10.01 -10.80
C THR A 83 12.67 9.65 -11.14
N TRP A 84 12.20 10.16 -12.28
CA TRP A 84 10.86 9.86 -12.82
C TRP A 84 11.01 9.43 -14.26
N MET A 85 11.04 8.12 -14.50
CA MET A 85 11.11 7.57 -15.85
C MET A 85 9.71 7.27 -16.36
N GLU A 86 9.44 7.67 -17.60
CA GLU A 86 8.20 7.35 -18.30
C GLU A 86 8.02 5.82 -18.39
N LYS A 87 6.78 5.37 -18.19
CA LYS A 87 6.41 3.96 -18.22
C LYS A 87 5.49 3.69 -19.41
N ILE A 88 5.93 2.79 -20.28
CA ILE A 88 5.15 2.31 -21.42
C ILE A 88 4.89 0.83 -21.21
N TYR A 89 3.61 0.44 -21.16
CA TYR A 89 3.18 -0.92 -20.86
C TYR A 89 2.56 -1.57 -22.09
N SER A 90 3.32 -2.40 -22.80
CA SER A 90 2.84 -3.14 -23.98
C SER A 90 1.83 -4.23 -23.67
N PHE A 91 1.72 -4.63 -22.40
CA PHE A 91 0.81 -5.68 -21.93
C PHE A 91 -0.56 -5.11 -21.48
N LEU A 92 -0.76 -3.80 -21.54
CA LEU A 92 -2.08 -3.18 -21.33
C LEU A 92 -2.82 -3.10 -22.66
N GLU A 93 -4.10 -3.45 -22.64
CA GLU A 93 -4.99 -3.33 -23.79
C GLU A 93 -5.67 -1.96 -23.78
N ASP A 94 -5.68 -1.28 -24.93
CA ASP A 94 -6.52 -0.10 -25.12
C ASP A 94 -7.97 -0.56 -25.27
N THR A 95 -8.85 -0.08 -24.40
CA THR A 95 -10.27 -0.42 -24.46
C THR A 95 -11.02 0.31 -25.56
N GLY A 96 -10.45 1.41 -26.09
CA GLY A 96 -11.14 2.35 -26.96
C GLY A 96 -12.12 3.27 -26.24
N ILE A 97 -12.38 3.06 -24.94
CA ILE A 97 -13.31 3.89 -24.16
C ILE A 97 -12.67 5.23 -23.84
N LYS A 98 -13.41 6.30 -24.17
CA LYS A 98 -13.14 7.66 -23.73
C LYS A 98 -14.42 8.31 -23.24
N PHE A 99 -14.36 8.96 -22.09
CA PHE A 99 -15.46 9.75 -21.54
C PHE A 99 -14.90 10.99 -20.85
N SER A 100 -15.73 12.00 -20.60
CA SER A 100 -15.32 13.18 -19.85
C SER A 100 -15.84 13.15 -18.42
N ILE A 101 -15.08 13.75 -17.50
CA ILE A 101 -15.52 14.11 -16.15
C ILE A 101 -15.28 15.60 -15.94
N THR A 102 -16.05 16.24 -15.06
CA THR A 102 -15.82 17.64 -14.72
C THR A 102 -14.79 17.73 -13.62
N ILE A 103 -13.67 18.41 -13.88
CA ILE A 103 -12.67 18.77 -12.88
C ILE A 103 -12.40 20.26 -13.03
N HIS A 104 -12.49 20.99 -11.92
CA HIS A 104 -12.33 22.44 -11.90
C HIS A 104 -13.24 23.15 -12.91
N GLU A 105 -14.52 22.76 -12.94
CA GLU A 105 -15.56 23.31 -13.84
C GLU A 105 -15.31 23.10 -15.34
N HIS A 106 -14.28 22.34 -15.70
CA HIS A 106 -13.92 22.02 -17.08
C HIS A 106 -14.06 20.53 -17.38
N PRO A 107 -14.48 20.14 -18.60
CA PRO A 107 -14.48 18.76 -19.01
C PRO A 107 -13.04 18.26 -19.21
N VAL A 108 -12.67 17.21 -18.48
CA VAL A 108 -11.40 16.48 -18.62
C VAL A 108 -11.71 15.12 -19.24
N TRP A 109 -11.09 14.83 -20.38
CA TRP A 109 -11.20 13.54 -21.04
C TRP A 109 -10.41 12.45 -20.30
N VAL A 110 -10.98 11.27 -20.22
CA VAL A 110 -10.40 10.10 -19.57
C VAL A 110 -10.36 8.97 -20.58
N LYS A 111 -9.18 8.40 -20.80
CA LYS A 111 -8.98 7.17 -21.57
C LYS A 111 -8.81 6.00 -20.62
N VAL A 112 -9.28 4.83 -21.03
CA VAL A 112 -9.27 3.63 -20.19
C VAL A 112 -8.38 2.54 -20.81
N MET A 113 -7.43 2.07 -20.02
CA MET A 113 -6.58 0.92 -20.32
C MET A 113 -7.02 -0.28 -19.48
N TYR A 114 -6.80 -1.48 -20.00
CA TYR A 114 -7.22 -2.72 -19.36
C TYR A 114 -6.03 -3.67 -19.17
N LEU A 115 -5.93 -4.27 -17.99
CA LEU A 115 -5.02 -5.37 -17.70
C LEU A 115 -5.81 -6.68 -17.67
N PRO A 116 -5.62 -7.56 -18.67
CA PRO A 116 -6.27 -8.86 -18.70
C PRO A 116 -5.84 -9.76 -17.53
N PRO A 117 -6.74 -10.59 -16.98
CA PRO A 117 -6.41 -11.48 -15.87
C PRO A 117 -5.26 -12.44 -16.14
N THR A 118 -5.15 -12.92 -17.37
CA THR A 118 -4.14 -13.90 -17.80
C THR A 118 -2.74 -13.32 -17.89
N THR A 119 -2.57 -11.99 -17.93
CA THR A 119 -1.26 -11.35 -18.04
C THR A 119 -0.41 -11.62 -16.80
N PHE A 120 -0.99 -11.50 -15.61
CA PHE A 120 -0.27 -11.69 -14.33
C PHE A 120 -0.98 -12.59 -13.32
N ASN A 121 -2.05 -13.29 -13.72
CA ASN A 121 -2.92 -14.09 -12.86
C ASN A 121 -3.49 -13.24 -11.70
N SER A 122 -4.23 -12.21 -12.07
CA SER A 122 -4.90 -11.29 -11.14
C SER A 122 -6.31 -10.99 -11.63
N ALA A 123 -7.18 -10.49 -10.75
CA ALA A 123 -8.48 -10.01 -11.16
C ALA A 123 -8.29 -8.89 -12.21
N PRO A 124 -9.26 -8.72 -13.13
CA PRO A 124 -9.18 -7.70 -14.17
C PRO A 124 -9.04 -6.33 -13.54
N LEU A 125 -8.22 -5.48 -14.16
CA LEU A 125 -7.91 -4.15 -13.64
C LEU A 125 -8.07 -3.12 -14.75
N PHE A 126 -8.94 -2.14 -14.51
CA PHE A 126 -9.13 -0.99 -15.38
C PHE A 126 -8.36 0.21 -14.83
N LEU A 127 -7.60 0.86 -15.71
CA LEU A 127 -6.72 1.96 -15.38
C LEU A 127 -7.08 3.18 -16.20
N MET A 128 -7.45 4.26 -15.52
CA MET A 128 -7.82 5.52 -16.15
C MET A 128 -6.58 6.40 -16.35
N THR A 129 -6.50 7.08 -17.49
CA THR A 129 -5.47 8.11 -17.76
C THR A 129 -6.09 9.37 -18.36
N THR A 130 -5.55 10.52 -17.96
CA THR A 130 -5.87 11.84 -18.54
C THR A 130 -4.75 12.34 -19.45
N ASP A 131 -3.63 11.62 -19.55
CA ASP A 131 -2.49 11.94 -20.40
C ASP A 131 -2.79 11.57 -21.86
N ILE A 132 -3.67 12.37 -22.47
CA ILE A 132 -4.13 12.23 -23.85
C ILE A 132 -4.21 13.60 -24.55
N PRO A 133 -4.07 13.64 -25.89
CA PRO A 133 -4.00 14.90 -26.64
C PRO A 133 -5.25 15.79 -26.54
N GLU A 134 -6.42 15.23 -26.20
CA GLU A 134 -7.67 15.97 -26.03
C GLU A 134 -7.68 16.90 -24.81
N ASN A 135 -6.77 16.66 -23.86
CA ASN A 135 -6.65 17.43 -22.64
C ASN A 135 -5.52 18.47 -22.74
N ASP A 136 -5.70 19.60 -22.08
CA ASP A 136 -4.60 20.53 -21.83
C ASP A 136 -3.51 19.89 -20.94
N TYR A 137 -2.33 20.50 -20.90
CA TYR A 137 -1.19 19.95 -20.16
C TYR A 137 -1.45 19.80 -18.65
N ILE A 138 -2.21 20.71 -18.02
CA ILE A 138 -2.53 20.62 -16.59
C ILE A 138 -3.46 19.42 -16.35
N SER A 139 -4.43 19.21 -17.22
CA SER A 139 -5.31 18.04 -17.17
C SER A 139 -4.56 16.72 -17.41
N GLN A 140 -3.56 16.70 -18.31
CA GLN A 140 -2.68 15.54 -18.50
C GLN A 140 -1.90 15.20 -17.23
N THR A 141 -1.42 16.21 -16.49
CA THR A 141 -0.57 15.98 -15.32
C THR A 141 -1.27 15.31 -14.14
N ILE A 142 -2.61 15.28 -14.11
CA ILE A 142 -3.41 14.56 -13.10
C ILE A 142 -2.93 13.11 -12.95
N THR A 143 -2.56 12.45 -14.05
CA THR A 143 -2.13 11.03 -14.05
C THR A 143 -0.63 10.83 -14.22
N HIS A 144 0.17 11.88 -14.00
CA HIS A 144 1.63 11.77 -14.11
C HIS A 144 2.26 11.00 -12.95
N ARG A 145 1.93 11.35 -11.70
CA ARG A 145 2.63 10.86 -10.52
C ARG A 145 1.65 10.41 -9.43
N LEU A 146 1.89 9.21 -8.90
CA LEU A 146 1.21 8.72 -7.70
C LEU A 146 1.66 9.52 -6.48
N TYR A 147 0.71 10.01 -5.68
CA TYR A 147 0.95 10.81 -4.48
C TYR A 147 1.72 12.10 -4.76
N ASP A 148 1.19 12.90 -5.67
CA ASP A 148 1.74 14.23 -5.97
C ASP A 148 1.70 15.13 -4.72
N ALA A 149 2.67 16.02 -4.58
CA ALA A 149 2.72 16.96 -3.46
C ALA A 149 1.75 18.15 -3.68
N ASN A 150 1.35 18.43 -4.92
CA ASN A 150 0.43 19.51 -5.25
C ASN A 150 -1.01 19.15 -4.83
N VAL A 151 -1.58 19.99 -3.97
CA VAL A 151 -2.91 19.78 -3.37
C VAL A 151 -4.02 19.70 -4.43
N SER A 152 -4.08 20.65 -5.37
CA SER A 152 -5.12 20.64 -6.42
C SER A 152 -5.03 19.41 -7.31
N THR A 153 -3.81 18.95 -7.62
CA THR A 153 -3.57 17.72 -8.38
C THR A 153 -4.06 16.50 -7.61
N LYS A 154 -3.81 16.41 -6.29
CA LYS A 154 -4.35 15.33 -5.46
C LYS A 154 -5.89 15.32 -5.45
N VAL A 155 -6.53 16.48 -5.31
CA VAL A 155 -8.00 16.57 -5.37
C VAL A 155 -8.51 16.08 -6.73
N ALA A 156 -7.87 16.49 -7.84
CA ALA A 156 -8.20 15.99 -9.18
C ALA A 156 -8.00 14.47 -9.32
N GLN A 157 -6.94 13.92 -8.74
CA GLN A 157 -6.70 12.46 -8.69
C GLN A 157 -7.79 11.72 -7.92
N PHE A 158 -8.27 12.28 -6.80
CA PHE A 158 -9.37 11.69 -6.03
C PHE A 158 -10.69 11.73 -6.80
N ILE A 159 -10.94 12.80 -7.58
CA ILE A 159 -12.11 12.89 -8.47
C ILE A 159 -12.01 11.83 -9.57
N LEU A 160 -10.84 11.72 -10.20
CA LEU A 160 -10.61 10.71 -11.24
C LEU A 160 -10.82 9.29 -10.71
N LEU A 161 -10.22 8.94 -9.57
CA LEU A 161 -10.37 7.60 -8.99
C LEU A 161 -11.82 7.31 -8.61
N GLY A 162 -12.47 8.21 -7.87
CA GLY A 162 -13.82 7.97 -7.34
C GLY A 162 -14.92 8.23 -8.36
N ALA A 163 -15.22 9.49 -8.67
CA ALA A 163 -16.28 9.84 -9.62
C ALA A 163 -15.98 9.34 -11.04
N GLY A 164 -14.73 9.48 -11.51
CA GLY A 164 -14.32 8.93 -12.81
C GLY A 164 -14.41 7.41 -12.86
N GLY A 165 -13.98 6.72 -11.79
CA GLY A 165 -14.12 5.27 -11.68
C GLY A 165 -15.58 4.82 -11.60
N ALA A 166 -16.44 5.53 -10.90
CA ALA A 166 -17.88 5.23 -10.84
C ALA A 166 -18.57 5.44 -12.20
N LYS A 167 -18.18 6.49 -12.94
CA LYS A 167 -18.64 6.72 -14.32
C LYS A 167 -18.14 5.64 -15.27
N LEU A 168 -16.87 5.23 -15.17
CA LEU A 168 -16.31 4.13 -15.97
C LEU A 168 -17.16 2.85 -15.85
N LEU A 169 -17.65 2.53 -14.66
CA LEU A 169 -18.50 1.34 -14.47
C LEU A 169 -19.78 1.38 -15.32
N GLU A 170 -20.33 2.56 -15.58
CA GLU A 170 -21.47 2.74 -16.50
C GLU A 170 -21.06 2.55 -17.95
N GLU A 171 -19.92 3.13 -18.35
CA GLU A 171 -19.38 2.99 -19.71
C GLU A 171 -19.11 1.52 -20.07
N ILE A 172 -18.66 0.72 -19.10
CA ILE A 172 -18.47 -0.73 -19.30
C ILE A 172 -19.71 -1.56 -18.99
N GLY A 173 -20.83 -0.96 -18.57
CA GLY A 173 -22.05 -1.70 -18.20
C GLY A 173 -21.86 -2.69 -17.04
N PHE A 174 -20.94 -2.41 -16.12
CA PHE A 174 -20.72 -3.20 -14.91
C PHE A 174 -21.45 -2.56 -13.74
N ASP A 175 -22.57 -3.15 -13.31
CA ASP A 175 -23.34 -2.70 -12.15
C ASP A 175 -22.90 -3.49 -10.89
N PRO A 176 -22.01 -2.94 -10.04
CA PRO A 176 -21.58 -3.63 -8.83
C PRO A 176 -22.60 -3.51 -7.70
N GLU A 177 -22.74 -4.59 -6.94
CA GLU A 177 -23.45 -4.58 -5.66
C GLU A 177 -22.60 -3.97 -4.54
N VAL A 178 -21.28 -3.91 -4.74
CA VAL A 178 -20.32 -3.41 -3.76
C VAL A 178 -19.27 -2.50 -4.42
N TYR A 179 -19.20 -1.27 -3.94
CA TYR A 179 -18.08 -0.36 -4.18
C TYR A 179 -17.17 -0.41 -2.95
N HIS A 180 -15.99 -1.02 -3.10
CA HIS A 180 -15.02 -1.12 -2.01
C HIS A 180 -13.94 -0.06 -2.19
N LEU A 181 -13.94 0.93 -1.30
CA LEU A 181 -12.92 1.98 -1.24
C LEU A 181 -11.75 1.55 -0.34
N ASN A 182 -10.57 1.38 -0.95
CA ASN A 182 -9.32 1.11 -0.25
C ASN A 182 -8.62 2.43 0.10
N GLU A 183 -8.80 2.90 1.35
CA GLU A 183 -8.67 4.32 1.76
C GLU A 183 -9.67 5.27 1.11
N ALA A 184 -9.75 6.48 1.68
CA ALA A 184 -10.77 7.49 1.34
C ALA A 184 -10.50 8.21 -0.01
N HIS A 185 -9.43 7.85 -0.72
CA HIS A 185 -9.03 8.45 -2.00
C HIS A 185 -10.18 8.44 -3.04
N GLY A 186 -10.99 7.38 -3.04
CA GLY A 186 -12.12 7.21 -3.96
C GLY A 186 -13.47 7.74 -3.47
N VAL A 187 -13.53 8.48 -2.35
CA VAL A 187 -14.83 8.88 -1.75
C VAL A 187 -15.66 9.83 -2.62
N SER A 188 -15.05 10.50 -3.61
CA SER A 188 -15.79 11.26 -4.63
C SER A 188 -16.83 10.40 -5.39
N ALA A 189 -16.62 9.07 -5.45
CA ALA A 189 -17.61 8.12 -5.98
C ALA A 189 -18.95 8.20 -5.23
N ALA A 190 -18.95 8.45 -3.92
CA ALA A 190 -20.17 8.51 -3.13
C ALA A 190 -21.09 9.66 -3.56
N PHE A 191 -20.51 10.83 -3.87
CA PHE A 191 -21.27 11.99 -4.36
C PHE A 191 -21.79 11.76 -5.78
N TYR A 192 -20.99 11.12 -6.64
CA TYR A 192 -21.44 10.74 -7.98
C TYR A 192 -22.63 9.76 -7.91
N LEU A 193 -22.52 8.72 -7.08
CA LEU A 193 -23.60 7.74 -6.88
C LEU A 193 -24.82 8.38 -6.23
N TYR A 194 -24.64 9.32 -5.31
CA TYR A 194 -25.74 10.07 -4.71
C TYR A 194 -26.57 10.79 -5.76
N GLN A 195 -25.92 11.50 -6.70
CA GLN A 195 -26.63 12.12 -7.83
C GLN A 195 -27.30 11.08 -8.73
N LYS A 196 -26.58 10.02 -9.09
CA LYS A 196 -27.10 8.92 -9.92
C LYS A 196 -28.37 8.29 -9.35
N PHE A 197 -28.43 8.11 -8.04
CA PHE A 197 -29.57 7.52 -7.34
C PHE A 197 -30.57 8.58 -6.85
N ASN A 198 -30.73 9.69 -7.58
CA ASN A 198 -31.72 10.75 -7.29
C ASN A 198 -31.62 11.29 -5.86
N LYS A 199 -30.39 11.56 -5.39
CA LYS A 199 -30.10 12.04 -4.03
C LYS A 199 -30.56 11.07 -2.93
N ASN A 200 -30.52 9.75 -3.19
CA ASN A 200 -30.85 8.73 -2.21
C ASN A 200 -29.58 8.23 -1.47
N ARG A 201 -29.36 8.76 -0.26
CA ARG A 201 -28.22 8.37 0.59
C ARG A 201 -28.24 6.89 0.97
N GLU A 202 -29.40 6.32 1.27
CA GLU A 202 -29.51 4.92 1.69
C GLU A 202 -29.13 3.96 0.58
N GLU A 203 -29.42 4.31 -0.68
CA GLU A 203 -29.05 3.49 -1.83
C GLU A 203 -27.54 3.48 -2.08
N VAL A 204 -26.87 4.61 -1.85
CA VAL A 204 -25.40 4.70 -1.83
C VAL A 204 -24.85 3.89 -0.64
N ARG A 205 -25.43 4.07 0.55
CA ARG A 205 -25.03 3.40 1.79
C ARG A 205 -25.04 1.89 1.64
N LYS A 206 -26.11 1.34 1.07
CA LYS A 206 -26.23 -0.08 0.77
C LYS A 206 -25.11 -0.65 -0.10
N ARG A 207 -24.39 0.14 -0.88
CA ARG A 207 -23.37 -0.34 -1.84
C ARG A 207 -21.93 -0.07 -1.39
N LEU A 208 -21.70 0.94 -0.56
CA LEU A 208 -20.35 1.39 -0.26
C LEU A 208 -19.74 0.68 0.96
N VAL A 209 -18.53 0.15 0.79
CA VAL A 209 -17.69 -0.46 1.83
C VAL A 209 -16.37 0.30 1.89
N PHE A 210 -15.91 0.59 3.11
CA PHE A 210 -14.71 1.41 3.32
C PHE A 210 -13.68 0.67 4.17
N THR A 211 -12.43 0.58 3.71
CA THR A 211 -11.33 0.10 4.55
C THR A 211 -10.43 1.27 4.92
N THR A 212 -10.19 1.42 6.23
CA THR A 212 -9.25 2.40 6.78
C THR A 212 -7.90 1.75 7.15
N HIS A 213 -6.79 2.40 6.80
CA HIS A 213 -5.42 1.96 7.04
C HIS A 213 -4.62 2.91 7.94
N THR A 214 -5.25 3.99 8.41
CA THR A 214 -4.59 5.09 9.09
C THR A 214 -4.91 5.03 10.59
N PRO A 215 -3.92 4.78 11.47
CA PRO A 215 -4.13 4.59 12.91
C PRO A 215 -4.22 5.92 13.70
N GLU A 216 -4.28 7.06 13.02
CA GLU A 216 -4.30 8.37 13.66
C GLU A 216 -5.13 9.40 12.88
N GLU A 217 -5.87 10.23 13.59
CA GLU A 217 -6.80 11.17 12.93
C GLU A 217 -6.05 12.22 12.12
N ALA A 218 -4.91 12.70 12.65
CA ALA A 218 -4.05 13.68 11.97
C ALA A 218 -3.44 13.16 10.67
N GLY A 219 -3.37 11.83 10.49
CA GLY A 219 -2.89 11.19 9.27
C GLY A 219 -3.96 11.00 8.20
N ASN A 220 -5.23 11.25 8.52
CA ASN A 220 -6.32 11.17 7.55
C ASN A 220 -6.35 12.44 6.69
N GLU A 221 -6.39 12.28 5.37
CA GLU A 221 -6.34 13.40 4.44
C GLU A 221 -7.56 14.33 4.63
N LYS A 222 -7.30 15.63 4.75
CA LYS A 222 -8.29 16.70 4.77
C LYS A 222 -7.94 17.73 3.70
N HIS A 223 -8.95 18.26 3.05
CA HIS A 223 -8.79 19.34 2.08
C HIS A 223 -9.72 20.50 2.43
N ASP A 224 -9.35 21.70 2.02
CA ASP A 224 -10.26 22.84 2.08
C ASP A 224 -11.54 22.54 1.28
N ILE A 225 -12.71 22.69 1.92
CA ILE A 225 -14.00 22.34 1.31
C ILE A 225 -14.33 23.23 0.10
N TYR A 226 -13.91 24.49 0.11
CA TYR A 226 -14.10 25.42 -1.01
C TYR A 226 -13.20 25.03 -2.18
N LEU A 227 -11.98 24.56 -1.92
CA LEU A 227 -11.13 23.97 -2.95
C LEU A 227 -11.80 22.73 -3.56
N CYS A 228 -12.30 21.81 -2.73
CA CYS A 228 -13.03 20.63 -3.23
C CYS A 228 -14.23 21.02 -4.10
N ALA A 229 -15.04 21.99 -3.67
CA ALA A 229 -16.19 22.48 -4.42
C ALA A 229 -15.75 23.10 -5.77
N LYS A 230 -14.76 23.99 -5.75
CA LYS A 230 -14.19 24.61 -6.95
C LYS A 230 -13.62 23.58 -7.92
N MET A 231 -13.01 22.50 -7.42
CA MET A 231 -12.50 21.40 -8.23
C MET A 231 -13.58 20.46 -8.75
N SER A 232 -14.87 20.72 -8.48
CA SER A 232 -16.03 19.90 -8.86
C SER A 232 -16.10 18.53 -8.16
N TYR A 233 -15.51 18.41 -6.96
CA TYR A 233 -15.42 17.16 -6.21
C TYR A 233 -16.77 16.54 -5.86
N PHE A 234 -17.76 17.38 -5.55
CA PHE A 234 -19.04 16.96 -5.00
C PHE A 234 -20.11 16.68 -6.07
N SER A 235 -19.71 16.46 -7.33
CA SER A 235 -20.62 16.11 -8.42
C SER A 235 -21.82 17.07 -8.54
N GLY A 236 -21.58 18.37 -8.43
CA GLY A 236 -22.59 19.43 -8.59
C GLY A 236 -23.41 19.77 -7.34
N LEU A 237 -23.15 19.14 -6.19
CA LEU A 237 -23.75 19.57 -4.91
C LEU A 237 -23.13 20.88 -4.44
N SER A 238 -23.96 21.74 -3.84
CA SER A 238 -23.52 22.92 -3.11
C SER A 238 -22.76 22.56 -1.84
N ILE A 239 -21.97 23.49 -1.31
CA ILE A 239 -21.24 23.30 -0.05
C ILE A 239 -22.22 23.04 1.10
N ASP A 240 -23.37 23.74 1.13
CA ASP A 240 -24.38 23.55 2.18
C ASP A 240 -24.99 22.16 2.14
N GLU A 241 -25.35 21.65 0.95
CA GLU A 241 -25.81 20.26 0.79
C GLU A 241 -24.75 19.25 1.24
N VAL A 242 -23.47 19.51 0.97
CA VAL A 242 -22.36 18.63 1.40
C VAL A 242 -22.19 18.68 2.91
N LYS A 243 -22.24 19.87 3.54
CA LYS A 243 -22.14 20.03 5.00
C LYS A 243 -23.32 19.35 5.71
N GLU A 244 -24.53 19.43 5.14
CA GLU A 244 -25.71 18.72 5.64
C GLU A 244 -25.56 17.21 5.49
N LEU A 245 -25.23 16.74 4.28
CA LEU A 245 -25.12 15.32 3.95
C LEU A 245 -24.02 14.60 4.72
N THR A 246 -22.89 15.27 4.89
CA THR A 246 -21.72 14.70 5.57
C THR A 246 -21.66 15.06 7.03
N GLY A 247 -22.44 16.02 7.55
CA GLY A 247 -22.35 16.50 8.93
C GLY A 247 -20.99 17.15 9.29
N ILE A 248 -20.18 17.52 8.30
CA ILE A 248 -18.89 18.20 8.48
C ILE A 248 -19.16 19.69 8.41
N LYS A 249 -18.98 20.40 9.53
CA LYS A 249 -19.31 21.84 9.63
C LYS A 249 -18.11 22.76 9.51
N ASP A 250 -16.91 22.21 9.61
CA ASP A 250 -15.67 22.97 9.41
C ASP A 250 -15.46 23.30 7.92
N ASP A 251 -14.41 24.07 7.65
CA ASP A 251 -13.96 24.37 6.28
C ASP A 251 -12.93 23.34 5.79
N GLN A 252 -12.80 22.20 6.47
CA GLN A 252 -11.83 21.13 6.19
C GLN A 252 -12.56 19.82 5.91
N PHE A 253 -12.83 19.56 4.64
CA PHE A 253 -13.44 18.32 4.20
C PHE A 253 -12.59 17.10 4.57
N ASN A 254 -13.07 16.34 5.56
CA ASN A 254 -12.48 15.09 6.02
C ASN A 254 -12.99 13.92 5.18
N HIS A 255 -12.13 13.41 4.28
CA HIS A 255 -12.49 12.35 3.34
C HIS A 255 -12.87 11.04 4.05
N SER A 256 -12.14 10.65 5.10
CA SER A 256 -12.41 9.42 5.85
C SER A 256 -13.72 9.49 6.63
N LEU A 257 -14.02 10.64 7.24
CA LEU A 257 -15.30 10.85 7.94
C LEU A 257 -16.47 10.80 6.96
N ALA A 258 -16.34 11.43 5.79
CA ALA A 258 -17.34 11.32 4.74
C ALA A 258 -17.51 9.86 4.29
N ALA A 259 -16.42 9.12 4.07
CA ALA A 259 -16.48 7.71 3.68
C ALA A 259 -17.21 6.85 4.74
N LEU A 260 -16.93 7.07 6.02
CA LEU A 260 -17.59 6.38 7.13
C LEU A 260 -19.10 6.65 7.21
N ARG A 261 -19.54 7.85 6.83
CA ARG A 261 -20.96 8.26 6.81
C ARG A 261 -21.71 7.80 5.55
N PHE A 262 -21.00 7.59 4.44
CA PHE A 262 -21.56 7.03 3.22
C PHE A 262 -21.51 5.51 3.16
N ALA A 263 -20.64 4.83 3.90
CA ALA A 263 -20.53 3.38 3.86
C ALA A 263 -21.63 2.68 4.66
N ARG A 264 -22.05 1.46 4.27
CA ARG A 264 -22.83 0.57 5.16
C ARG A 264 -21.96 -0.04 6.26
N ILE A 265 -20.69 -0.26 5.96
CA ILE A 265 -19.74 -0.93 6.85
C ILE A 265 -18.32 -0.51 6.51
N ALA A 266 -17.49 -0.40 7.54
CA ALA A 266 -16.08 -0.19 7.40
C ALA A 266 -15.26 -1.24 8.14
N ASN A 267 -13.97 -1.31 7.85
CA ASN A 267 -13.05 -2.16 8.61
C ASN A 267 -11.68 -1.51 8.80
N GLY A 268 -11.09 -1.77 9.97
CA GLY A 268 -9.65 -1.69 10.18
C GLY A 268 -8.94 -2.96 9.65
N VAL A 269 -7.61 -2.93 9.66
CA VAL A 269 -6.75 -3.91 8.96
C VAL A 269 -5.96 -4.87 9.86
N SER A 270 -6.26 -4.86 11.15
CA SER A 270 -5.85 -5.81 12.18
C SER A 270 -6.85 -5.73 13.34
N LYS A 271 -6.77 -6.66 14.29
CA LYS A 271 -7.64 -6.61 15.48
C LYS A 271 -7.43 -5.31 16.26
N LEU A 272 -6.17 -5.02 16.63
CA LEU A 272 -5.77 -3.82 17.36
C LEU A 272 -6.14 -2.54 16.60
N HIS A 273 -5.89 -2.50 15.29
CA HIS A 273 -6.26 -1.33 14.49
C HIS A 273 -7.76 -1.08 14.44
N GLY A 274 -8.59 -2.14 14.45
CA GLY A 274 -10.04 -1.97 14.55
C GLY A 274 -10.48 -1.37 15.88
N GLU A 275 -9.79 -1.70 16.99
CA GLU A 275 -10.02 -1.09 18.30
C GLU A 275 -9.65 0.41 18.27
N VAL A 276 -8.43 0.72 17.83
CA VAL A 276 -7.93 2.10 17.65
C VAL A 276 -8.85 2.91 16.72
N SER A 277 -9.32 2.32 15.62
CA SER A 277 -10.23 2.98 14.69
C SER A 277 -11.59 3.30 15.33
N ARG A 278 -12.18 2.36 16.07
CA ARG A 278 -13.46 2.59 16.76
C ARG A 278 -13.34 3.70 17.80
N GLU A 279 -12.26 3.72 18.57
CA GLU A 279 -11.99 4.76 19.55
C GLU A 279 -11.80 6.14 18.87
N MET A 280 -10.93 6.20 17.86
CA MET A 280 -10.63 7.43 17.10
C MET A 280 -11.87 8.08 16.51
N TRP A 281 -12.80 7.29 15.98
CA TRP A 281 -14.02 7.80 15.34
C TRP A 281 -15.24 7.87 16.28
N SER A 282 -15.13 7.43 17.54
CA SER A 282 -16.26 7.33 18.49
C SER A 282 -16.97 8.66 18.79
N LYS A 283 -16.26 9.78 18.66
CA LYS A 283 -16.80 11.13 18.85
C LYS A 283 -17.73 11.60 17.72
N TYR A 284 -17.80 10.86 16.61
CA TYR A 284 -18.63 11.21 15.47
C TYR A 284 -19.89 10.34 15.40
N GLU A 285 -21.05 11.00 15.34
CA GLU A 285 -22.32 10.34 15.13
C GLU A 285 -22.55 9.97 13.66
N ASP A 286 -23.46 9.02 13.44
CA ASP A 286 -23.92 8.53 12.13
C ASP A 286 -22.81 7.96 11.22
N ILE A 287 -21.75 7.42 11.83
CA ILE A 287 -20.77 6.59 11.13
C ILE A 287 -21.25 5.14 11.06
N CYS A 288 -20.81 4.39 10.05
CA CYS A 288 -21.07 2.96 9.97
C CYS A 288 -20.26 2.15 11.00
N PRO A 289 -20.68 0.89 11.28
CA PRO A 289 -19.89 -0.01 12.11
C PRO A 289 -18.49 -0.26 11.52
N ILE A 290 -17.48 -0.26 12.39
CA ILE A 290 -16.08 -0.54 12.02
C ILE A 290 -15.68 -1.92 12.56
N LEU A 291 -15.50 -2.87 11.64
CA LEU A 291 -15.00 -4.22 11.91
C LEU A 291 -13.47 -4.28 11.97
N SER A 292 -12.93 -5.46 12.28
CA SER A 292 -11.52 -5.80 12.11
C SER A 292 -11.39 -6.90 11.06
N VAL A 293 -10.74 -6.61 9.93
CA VAL A 293 -10.40 -7.62 8.92
C VAL A 293 -8.89 -7.59 8.75
N THR A 294 -8.21 -8.57 9.36
CA THR A 294 -6.75 -8.62 9.36
C THR A 294 -6.22 -8.80 7.93
N ASN A 295 -5.31 -7.92 7.54
CA ASN A 295 -4.70 -7.99 6.21
C ASN A 295 -4.02 -9.34 5.97
N ALA A 296 -3.90 -9.70 4.70
CA ALA A 296 -3.13 -10.86 4.27
C ALA A 296 -2.43 -10.57 2.95
N GLN A 297 -1.51 -11.45 2.58
CA GLN A 297 -0.80 -11.40 1.30
C GLN A 297 -1.01 -12.72 0.56
N ASN A 298 -1.00 -12.68 -0.76
CA ASN A 298 -1.23 -13.86 -1.57
C ASN A 298 -0.08 -14.87 -1.37
N TRP A 299 -0.39 -16.01 -0.73
CA TRP A 299 0.60 -17.03 -0.39
C TRP A 299 1.30 -17.56 -1.64
N ARG A 300 0.57 -17.86 -2.72
CA ARG A 300 1.14 -18.44 -3.95
C ARG A 300 2.21 -17.55 -4.59
N TYR A 301 2.04 -16.23 -4.51
CA TYR A 301 2.99 -15.28 -5.04
C TYR A 301 4.24 -15.14 -4.16
N TRP A 302 4.06 -15.09 -2.84
CA TRP A 302 5.12 -14.75 -1.90
C TRP A 302 5.91 -15.94 -1.37
N SER A 303 5.29 -17.12 -1.25
CA SER A 303 5.94 -18.31 -0.69
C SER A 303 6.95 -18.94 -1.64
N ASP A 304 7.90 -19.69 -1.07
CA ASP A 304 8.79 -20.55 -1.82
C ASP A 304 8.33 -22.01 -1.72
N LYS A 305 7.86 -22.58 -2.84
CA LYS A 305 7.28 -23.94 -2.85
C LYS A 305 8.26 -25.02 -2.39
N ALA A 306 9.53 -24.92 -2.76
CA ALA A 306 10.53 -25.92 -2.39
C ALA A 306 10.84 -25.87 -0.89
N LEU A 307 10.83 -24.68 -0.29
CA LEU A 307 10.94 -24.51 1.15
C LEU A 307 9.77 -25.17 1.89
N TYR A 308 8.53 -24.97 1.42
CA TYR A 308 7.35 -25.62 2.00
C TYR A 308 7.36 -27.13 1.83
N GLN A 309 7.75 -27.64 0.66
CA GLN A 309 7.89 -29.08 0.43
C GLN A 309 8.89 -29.72 1.40
N ALA A 310 10.04 -29.08 1.63
CA ALA A 310 11.03 -29.56 2.59
C ALA A 310 10.49 -29.59 4.03
N ARG A 311 9.77 -28.52 4.43
CA ARG A 311 9.10 -28.46 5.73
C ARG A 311 8.04 -29.57 5.89
N GLU A 312 7.20 -29.76 4.88
CA GLU A 312 6.11 -30.76 4.91
C GLU A 312 6.65 -32.19 4.94
N SER A 313 7.81 -32.45 4.36
CA SER A 313 8.49 -33.75 4.44
C SER A 313 9.33 -33.94 5.71
N GLY A 314 9.47 -32.92 6.56
CA GLY A 314 10.36 -32.96 7.74
C GLY A 314 11.85 -33.08 7.38
N ASP A 315 12.26 -32.55 6.22
CA ASP A 315 13.63 -32.60 5.72
C ASP A 315 14.35 -31.28 6.01
N ASP A 316 14.90 -31.18 7.22
CA ASP A 316 15.58 -29.98 7.72
C ASP A 316 16.82 -29.62 6.88
N ALA A 317 17.57 -30.61 6.40
CA ALA A 317 18.75 -30.37 5.56
C ALA A 317 18.36 -29.69 4.24
N LYS A 318 17.29 -30.18 3.59
CA LYS A 318 16.76 -29.57 2.37
C LYS A 318 16.16 -28.20 2.62
N PHE A 319 15.54 -27.98 3.78
CA PHE A 319 15.03 -26.66 4.17
C PHE A 319 16.18 -25.66 4.28
N ASP A 320 17.24 -26.02 5.01
CA ASP A 320 18.43 -25.19 5.20
C ASP A 320 19.15 -24.90 3.89
N ASP A 321 19.35 -25.91 3.04
CA ASP A 321 19.97 -25.73 1.73
C ASP A 321 19.14 -24.81 0.84
N ARG A 322 17.81 -24.95 0.87
CA ARG A 322 16.92 -24.05 0.13
C ARG A 322 17.02 -22.62 0.64
N LYS A 323 17.06 -22.43 1.97
CA LYS A 323 17.21 -21.11 2.60
C LYS A 323 18.54 -20.47 2.23
N LYS A 324 19.66 -21.20 2.32
CA LYS A 324 21.00 -20.73 1.92
C LYS A 324 21.07 -20.38 0.44
N TRP A 325 20.47 -21.18 -0.42
CA TRP A 325 20.39 -20.88 -1.85
C TRP A 325 19.64 -19.57 -2.12
N MET A 326 18.52 -19.36 -1.44
CA MET A 326 17.75 -18.11 -1.54
C MET A 326 18.54 -16.90 -1.04
N LYS A 327 19.28 -17.04 0.07
CA LYS A 327 20.19 -16.01 0.59
C LYS A 327 21.25 -15.63 -0.43
N LYS A 328 21.93 -16.61 -1.04
CA LYS A 328 22.96 -16.37 -2.07
C LYS A 328 22.44 -15.47 -3.20
N ARG A 329 21.24 -15.73 -3.72
CA ARG A 329 20.63 -14.92 -4.80
C ARG A 329 20.32 -13.49 -4.38
N ALA A 330 19.92 -13.26 -3.14
CA ALA A 330 19.71 -11.90 -2.64
C ALA A 330 21.05 -11.19 -2.40
N PHE A 331 22.07 -11.93 -1.96
CA PHE A 331 23.39 -11.39 -1.68
C PHE A 331 24.18 -11.05 -2.94
N GLU A 332 23.89 -11.69 -4.07
CA GLU A 332 24.35 -11.24 -5.38
C GLU A 332 23.85 -9.81 -5.69
N ILE A 333 22.60 -9.47 -5.34
CA ILE A 333 22.07 -8.11 -5.48
C ILE A 333 22.73 -7.14 -4.49
N VAL A 334 23.00 -7.61 -3.26
CA VAL A 334 23.74 -6.82 -2.27
C VAL A 334 25.14 -6.48 -2.79
N ALA A 335 25.86 -7.48 -3.31
CA ALA A 335 27.20 -7.31 -3.87
C ALA A 335 27.18 -6.37 -5.09
N ASP A 336 26.23 -6.54 -6.00
CA ASP A 336 26.06 -5.69 -7.18
C ASP A 336 25.83 -4.22 -6.81
N GLN A 337 24.93 -3.95 -5.85
CA GLN A 337 24.60 -2.57 -5.47
C GLN A 337 25.61 -1.90 -4.54
N THR A 338 26.40 -2.66 -3.78
CA THR A 338 27.18 -2.11 -2.64
C THR A 338 28.65 -2.56 -2.60
N GLY A 339 29.06 -3.52 -3.42
CA GLY A 339 30.39 -4.13 -3.38
C GLY A 339 30.62 -5.06 -2.18
N LYS A 340 29.59 -5.36 -1.39
CA LYS A 340 29.71 -6.15 -0.15
C LYS A 340 29.32 -7.60 -0.36
N TRP A 341 30.23 -8.49 0.00
CA TRP A 341 30.04 -9.93 -0.12
C TRP A 341 29.50 -10.53 1.19
N PHE A 342 28.21 -10.85 1.22
CA PHE A 342 27.55 -11.45 2.39
C PHE A 342 27.64 -12.98 2.33
N ASP A 343 27.83 -13.61 3.49
CA ASP A 343 27.89 -15.07 3.65
C ASP A 343 26.47 -15.64 3.91
N PRO A 344 25.96 -16.56 3.07
CA PRO A 344 24.70 -17.26 3.28
C PRO A 344 24.58 -18.01 4.62
N ASN A 345 25.68 -18.38 5.25
CA ASN A 345 25.70 -19.09 6.53
C ASN A 345 25.61 -18.15 7.75
N VAL A 346 25.72 -16.84 7.55
CA VAL A 346 25.69 -15.84 8.63
C VAL A 346 24.27 -15.32 8.85
N PHE A 347 23.87 -15.19 10.12
CA PHE A 347 22.53 -14.71 10.50
C PHE A 347 22.27 -13.32 9.91
N THR A 348 21.18 -13.16 9.17
CA THR A 348 20.88 -11.95 8.41
C THR A 348 19.59 -11.30 8.90
N ILE A 349 19.75 -10.08 9.44
CA ILE A 349 18.66 -9.19 9.85
C ILE A 349 18.28 -8.32 8.66
N VAL A 350 16.99 -8.24 8.35
CA VAL A 350 16.47 -7.38 7.30
C VAL A 350 15.45 -6.41 7.88
N TRP A 351 15.68 -5.13 7.65
CA TRP A 351 14.68 -4.08 7.81
C TRP A 351 14.30 -3.59 6.41
N ALA A 352 13.06 -3.81 5.98
CA ALA A 352 12.63 -3.26 4.69
C ALA A 352 11.17 -2.81 4.64
N ARG A 353 10.97 -1.50 4.43
CA ARG A 353 9.67 -0.81 4.41
C ARG A 353 9.85 0.63 3.93
N ARG A 354 8.76 1.36 3.74
CA ARG A 354 8.81 2.83 3.53
C ARG A 354 9.58 3.48 4.69
N PHE A 355 10.45 4.44 4.40
CA PHE A 355 11.08 5.26 5.44
C PHE A 355 10.05 6.28 5.93
N ALA A 356 9.76 6.24 7.23
CA ALA A 356 8.87 7.14 7.95
C ALA A 356 9.30 7.19 9.42
N GLY A 357 9.12 8.33 10.09
CA GLY A 357 9.62 8.55 11.45
C GLY A 357 9.16 7.48 12.45
N TYR A 358 7.88 7.11 12.43
CA TYR A 358 7.35 6.10 13.36
C TYR A 358 7.87 4.68 13.10
N LYS A 359 8.46 4.40 11.93
CA LYS A 359 9.00 3.06 11.57
C LYS A 359 10.44 2.83 12.04
N ARG A 360 11.10 3.89 12.53
CA ARG A 360 12.36 3.84 13.30
C ARG A 360 13.49 3.06 12.60
N ALA A 361 13.80 3.42 11.36
CA ALA A 361 14.77 2.69 10.52
C ALA A 361 16.17 2.54 11.16
N GLY A 362 16.72 3.61 11.72
CA GLY A 362 18.04 3.62 12.34
C GLY A 362 18.06 3.34 13.84
N LEU A 363 16.95 2.91 14.46
CA LEU A 363 16.91 2.67 15.91
C LEU A 363 17.97 1.66 16.37
N ILE A 364 18.21 0.60 15.60
CA ILE A 364 19.23 -0.39 15.98
C ILE A 364 20.67 0.13 15.86
N ALA A 365 20.86 1.28 15.20
CA ALA A 365 22.14 1.93 15.01
C ALA A 365 22.31 3.21 15.85
N SER A 366 21.30 3.56 16.68
CA SER A 366 21.35 4.79 17.50
C SER A 366 22.37 4.69 18.64
N ASP A 367 22.50 3.51 19.25
CA ASP A 367 23.55 3.20 20.23
C ASP A 367 24.75 2.58 19.51
N ARG A 368 25.79 3.39 19.32
CA ARG A 368 26.98 3.00 18.57
C ARG A 368 27.75 1.86 19.23
N GLU A 369 27.88 1.86 20.56
CA GLU A 369 28.64 0.83 21.28
C GLU A 369 27.94 -0.53 21.14
N ARG A 370 26.63 -0.57 21.34
CA ARG A 370 25.82 -1.80 21.16
C ARG A 370 25.82 -2.26 19.72
N PHE A 371 25.71 -1.34 18.77
CA PHE A 371 25.74 -1.66 17.33
C PHE A 371 27.09 -2.25 16.91
N GLU A 372 28.20 -1.65 17.33
CA GLU A 372 29.54 -2.17 17.07
C GLU A 372 29.78 -3.51 17.76
N ALA A 373 29.31 -3.70 19.00
CA ALA A 373 29.38 -4.98 19.70
C ALA A 373 28.61 -6.09 18.95
N LEU A 374 27.42 -5.78 18.42
CA LEU A 374 26.61 -6.70 17.63
C LEU A 374 27.33 -7.12 16.35
N LEU A 375 27.84 -6.15 15.58
CA LEU A 375 28.45 -6.41 14.28
C LEU A 375 29.82 -7.11 14.36
N ASN A 376 30.53 -6.96 15.48
CA ASN A 376 31.86 -7.55 15.70
C ASN A 376 31.83 -8.86 16.50
N ASN A 377 30.64 -9.39 16.81
CA ASN A 377 30.52 -10.64 17.55
C ASN A 377 31.05 -11.84 16.73
N LYS A 378 32.20 -12.38 17.14
CA LYS A 378 32.84 -13.52 16.46
C LYS A 378 32.15 -14.86 16.71
N LYS A 379 31.44 -14.99 17.85
CA LYS A 379 30.74 -16.23 18.22
C LYS A 379 29.40 -16.35 17.49
N TYR A 380 28.70 -15.23 17.36
CA TYR A 380 27.40 -15.13 16.69
C TYR A 380 27.45 -14.00 15.66
N PRO A 381 28.05 -14.23 14.49
CA PRO A 381 28.19 -13.19 13.47
C PRO A 381 26.82 -12.79 12.92
N VAL A 382 26.66 -11.51 12.61
CA VAL A 382 25.42 -10.92 12.08
C VAL A 382 25.72 -10.09 10.83
N GLN A 383 24.75 -10.10 9.91
CA GLN A 383 24.67 -9.20 8.76
C GLN A 383 23.36 -8.41 8.79
N ILE A 384 23.38 -7.16 8.34
CA ILE A 384 22.19 -6.29 8.35
C ILE A 384 21.94 -5.72 6.95
N ILE A 385 20.69 -5.80 6.50
CA ILE A 385 20.23 -5.18 5.25
C ILE A 385 19.09 -4.22 5.54
N TRP A 386 19.25 -2.97 5.10
CA TRP A 386 18.17 -2.00 4.97
C TRP A 386 17.72 -1.87 3.52
N ALA A 387 16.41 -1.70 3.30
CA ALA A 387 15.88 -1.31 2.00
C ALA A 387 14.55 -0.56 2.15
N GLY A 388 14.26 0.39 1.27
CA GLY A 388 13.02 1.14 1.36
C GLY A 388 13.02 2.42 0.55
N LYS A 389 11.83 2.95 0.33
CA LYS A 389 11.59 4.22 -0.35
C LYS A 389 11.18 5.29 0.67
N PRO A 390 11.97 6.34 0.94
CA PRO A 390 11.45 7.55 1.59
C PRO A 390 10.51 8.29 0.66
N TYR A 391 9.63 9.15 1.19
CA TYR A 391 8.82 10.01 0.33
C TYR A 391 9.73 11.10 -0.27
N PRO A 392 9.64 11.43 -1.57
CA PRO A 392 10.61 12.33 -2.23
C PRO A 392 10.74 13.74 -1.64
N VAL A 393 9.75 14.20 -0.87
CA VAL A 393 9.78 15.52 -0.19
C VAL A 393 9.79 15.40 1.34
N ASP A 394 9.97 14.19 1.88
CA ASP A 394 10.18 13.95 3.31
C ASP A 394 11.69 13.99 3.60
N TYR A 395 12.23 15.20 3.75
CA TYR A 395 13.65 15.42 3.99
C TYR A 395 14.19 14.68 5.23
N PRO A 396 13.47 14.60 6.37
CA PRO A 396 13.89 13.74 7.49
C PRO A 396 14.07 12.27 7.09
N ALA A 397 13.12 11.68 6.36
CA ALA A 397 13.24 10.29 5.92
C ALA A 397 14.38 10.08 4.90
N ILE A 398 14.63 11.07 4.04
CA ILE A 398 15.76 11.06 3.09
C ILE A 398 17.10 11.16 3.83
N SER A 399 17.18 12.03 4.84
CA SER A 399 18.36 12.20 5.69
C SER A 399 18.68 10.90 6.44
N GLU A 400 17.67 10.26 7.02
CA GLU A 400 17.80 8.95 7.69
C GLU A 400 18.32 7.86 6.73
N PHE A 401 17.75 7.77 5.52
CA PHE A 401 18.23 6.83 4.50
C PHE A 401 19.71 7.09 4.16
N ASN A 402 20.07 8.35 3.91
CA ASN A 402 21.44 8.73 3.55
C ASN A 402 22.42 8.51 4.71
N HIS A 403 21.98 8.74 5.95
CA HIS A 403 22.76 8.44 7.15
C HIS A 403 23.09 6.95 7.23
N LEU A 404 22.09 6.07 7.04
CA LEU A 404 22.33 4.62 7.02
C LEU A 404 23.24 4.20 5.86
N VAL A 405 23.11 4.81 4.68
CA VAL A 405 24.04 4.57 3.56
C VAL A 405 25.47 4.92 3.98
N HIS A 406 25.68 6.10 4.57
CA HIS A 406 26.99 6.54 5.04
C HIS A 406 27.56 5.62 6.12
N LEU A 407 26.77 5.32 7.16
CA LEU A 407 27.11 4.38 8.22
C LEU A 407 27.55 3.03 7.66
N SER A 408 26.81 2.51 6.68
CA SER A 408 27.10 1.20 6.10
C SER A 408 28.51 1.12 5.51
N LYS A 409 29.10 2.22 5.03
CA LYS A 409 30.43 2.22 4.38
C LYS A 409 31.52 1.73 5.33
N SER A 410 31.35 1.92 6.63
CA SER A 410 32.31 1.49 7.66
C SER A 410 32.26 -0.01 7.98
N TYR A 411 31.28 -0.75 7.45
CA TYR A 411 31.06 -2.14 7.82
C TYR A 411 30.89 -3.04 6.58
N LYS A 412 31.64 -4.15 6.55
CA LYS A 412 31.55 -5.16 5.48
C LYS A 412 30.24 -5.96 5.49
N ASN A 413 29.60 -6.06 6.66
CA ASN A 413 28.41 -6.86 6.95
C ASN A 413 27.12 -6.03 7.10
N VAL A 414 27.12 -4.80 6.58
CA VAL A 414 25.95 -3.91 6.60
C VAL A 414 25.68 -3.38 5.20
N ALA A 415 24.44 -3.44 4.71
CA ALA A 415 24.08 -2.94 3.38
C ALA A 415 22.79 -2.12 3.40
N VAL A 416 22.71 -1.10 2.54
CA VAL A 416 21.49 -0.34 2.27
C VAL A 416 21.21 -0.42 0.77
N LEU A 417 20.04 -0.94 0.39
CA LEU A 417 19.67 -1.18 -1.00
C LEU A 417 18.62 -0.18 -1.50
N ILE A 418 18.67 0.11 -2.80
CA ILE A 418 17.67 0.90 -3.53
C ILE A 418 16.82 0.00 -4.43
N GLY A 419 15.72 0.56 -4.94
CA GLY A 419 14.81 -0.16 -5.83
C GLY A 419 13.90 -1.10 -5.05
N TYR A 420 13.49 -0.71 -3.83
CA TYR A 420 12.60 -1.52 -2.99
C TYR A 420 11.20 -1.60 -3.58
N GLU A 421 11.00 -2.62 -4.40
CA GLU A 421 9.80 -2.95 -5.14
C GLU A 421 9.53 -4.46 -5.03
N LEU A 422 8.50 -5.00 -5.68
CA LEU A 422 8.08 -6.40 -5.51
C LEU A 422 9.24 -7.41 -5.65
N ALA A 423 10.11 -7.26 -6.66
CA ALA A 423 11.20 -8.19 -6.92
C ALA A 423 12.26 -8.17 -5.81
N LEU A 424 12.81 -7.00 -5.48
CA LEU A 424 13.79 -6.87 -4.39
C LEU A 424 13.15 -7.27 -3.05
N SER A 425 11.92 -6.84 -2.81
CA SER A 425 11.17 -7.15 -1.60
C SER A 425 10.92 -8.67 -1.45
N LYS A 426 10.78 -9.43 -2.54
CA LYS A 426 10.71 -10.90 -2.50
C LYS A 426 12.07 -11.50 -2.12
N ARG A 427 13.15 -11.03 -2.74
CA ARG A 427 14.53 -11.50 -2.46
C ARG A 427 14.92 -11.27 -1.00
N LEU A 428 14.61 -10.10 -0.46
CA LEU A 428 14.92 -9.75 0.91
C LEU A 428 14.17 -10.60 1.94
N LYS A 429 12.90 -10.91 1.70
CA LYS A 429 12.13 -11.84 2.54
C LYS A 429 12.69 -13.25 2.49
N GLN A 430 13.08 -13.69 1.29
CA GLN A 430 13.72 -14.98 1.06
C GLN A 430 15.07 -15.10 1.79
N SER A 431 15.84 -14.00 1.90
CA SER A 431 17.15 -14.00 2.53
C SER A 431 17.17 -13.65 4.03
N ALA A 432 16.08 -13.10 4.57
CA ALA A 432 16.00 -12.74 5.98
C ALA A 432 15.95 -13.99 6.86
N ASP A 433 16.81 -14.06 7.87
CA ASP A 433 16.62 -14.98 9.00
C ASP A 433 15.77 -14.30 10.07
N CYS A 434 16.02 -13.00 10.29
CA CYS A 434 15.19 -12.13 11.11
C CYS A 434 14.62 -10.98 10.28
N TRP A 435 13.30 -10.82 10.33
CA TRP A 435 12.60 -9.67 9.78
C TRP A 435 12.30 -8.68 10.90
N LEU A 436 12.99 -7.55 10.90
CA LEU A 436 12.91 -6.54 11.96
C LEU A 436 11.76 -5.57 11.70
N ASN A 437 10.79 -5.55 12.62
CA ASN A 437 9.61 -4.67 12.64
C ASN A 437 9.57 -3.84 13.93
N ASN A 438 10.12 -2.64 13.93
CA ASN A 438 10.18 -1.82 15.15
C ASN A 438 9.36 -0.52 15.04
N PRO A 439 8.10 -0.50 14.57
CA PRO A 439 7.30 0.71 14.60
C PRO A 439 6.99 1.14 16.03
N ARG A 440 6.71 2.44 16.23
CA ARG A 440 6.12 2.95 17.48
C ARG A 440 4.69 2.43 17.61
N VAL A 441 4.30 2.01 18.79
CA VAL A 441 2.94 1.52 19.07
C VAL A 441 2.03 2.74 19.35
N PRO A 442 0.79 2.81 18.85
CA PRO A 442 0.07 1.89 17.95
C PRO A 442 0.08 2.39 16.49
N ARG A 443 1.23 2.84 15.98
CA ARG A 443 1.32 3.56 14.69
C ARG A 443 1.42 2.64 13.48
N GLU A 444 1.52 1.33 13.66
CA GLU A 444 1.42 0.35 12.58
C GLU A 444 0.02 -0.29 12.55
N ALA A 445 -0.81 0.13 11.58
CA ALA A 445 -2.16 -0.42 11.44
C ALA A 445 -2.19 -1.94 11.21
N SER A 446 -1.20 -2.48 10.50
CA SER A 446 -1.08 -3.92 10.27
C SER A 446 0.40 -4.26 10.04
N GLY A 447 0.88 -4.23 8.79
CA GLY A 447 2.29 -4.51 8.46
C GLY A 447 2.50 -5.84 7.75
N THR A 448 2.02 -5.96 6.51
CA THR A 448 2.00 -7.21 5.73
C THR A 448 3.37 -7.76 5.31
N SER A 449 4.45 -6.98 5.47
CA SER A 449 5.79 -7.42 5.12
C SER A 449 6.30 -8.54 6.05
N GLY A 450 5.97 -8.49 7.34
CA GLY A 450 6.31 -9.54 8.29
C GLY A 450 5.60 -10.87 8.00
N MET A 451 4.35 -10.82 7.53
CA MET A 451 3.59 -12.01 7.12
C MET A 451 4.29 -12.74 5.98
N THR A 452 4.72 -11.99 4.97
CA THR A 452 5.38 -12.54 3.78
C THR A 452 6.83 -12.93 4.05
N ALA A 453 7.49 -12.31 5.03
CA ALA A 453 8.78 -12.78 5.52
C ALA A 453 8.64 -14.14 6.23
N ALA A 454 7.61 -14.32 7.06
CA ALA A 454 7.30 -15.59 7.71
C ALA A 454 6.98 -16.70 6.68
N MET A 455 6.28 -16.37 5.58
CA MET A 455 6.08 -17.30 4.44
C MET A 455 7.40 -17.76 3.78
N ASN A 456 8.53 -17.14 4.09
CA ASN A 456 9.85 -17.49 3.56
C ASN A 456 10.81 -17.96 4.67
N GLY A 457 10.28 -18.38 5.82
CA GLY A 457 11.06 -18.93 6.93
C GLY A 457 11.84 -17.89 7.73
N ALA A 458 11.48 -16.60 7.64
CA ALA A 458 12.06 -15.57 8.50
C ALA A 458 11.29 -15.47 9.82
N VAL A 459 12.02 -15.31 10.92
CA VAL A 459 11.45 -15.03 12.25
C VAL A 459 11.15 -13.53 12.35
N ASN A 460 9.98 -13.17 12.89
CA ASN A 460 9.66 -11.77 13.14
C ASN A 460 10.27 -11.34 14.48
N PHE A 461 11.02 -10.24 14.48
CA PHE A 461 11.40 -9.53 15.71
C PHE A 461 10.72 -8.16 15.69
N SER A 462 9.78 -7.94 16.63
CA SER A 462 8.82 -6.84 16.51
C SER A 462 8.45 -6.14 17.82
N THR A 463 7.85 -4.95 17.71
CA THR A 463 6.93 -4.42 18.73
C THR A 463 5.57 -5.11 18.68
N ASN A 464 4.83 -5.03 19.79
CA ASN A 464 3.49 -5.62 19.94
C ASN A 464 2.40 -4.75 19.26
N ASP A 465 2.55 -4.50 17.96
CA ASP A 465 1.69 -3.58 17.19
C ASP A 465 1.14 -4.23 15.91
N GLY A 466 0.09 -3.64 15.34
CA GLY A 466 -0.55 -4.11 14.11
C GLY A 466 -1.06 -5.55 14.22
N TRP A 467 -0.63 -6.42 13.30
CA TRP A 467 -1.03 -7.84 13.26
C TRP A 467 -0.17 -8.75 14.15
N ILE A 468 0.93 -8.25 14.71
CA ILE A 468 1.88 -9.06 15.50
C ILE A 468 1.21 -9.74 16.70
N PRO A 469 0.32 -9.07 17.48
CA PRO A 469 -0.40 -9.71 18.57
C PRO A 469 -1.29 -10.89 18.15
N GLU A 470 -1.67 -10.96 16.87
CA GLU A 470 -2.52 -12.02 16.33
C GLU A 470 -1.72 -13.26 15.90
N PHE A 471 -0.39 -13.14 15.76
CA PHE A 471 0.46 -14.18 15.16
C PHE A 471 1.63 -14.62 16.04
N VAL A 472 2.31 -13.68 16.72
CA VAL A 472 3.56 -14.00 17.40
C VAL A 472 3.30 -14.45 18.83
N HIS A 473 3.76 -15.66 19.12
CA HIS A 473 3.98 -16.17 20.47
C HIS A 473 5.46 -15.97 20.83
N HIS A 474 5.73 -14.96 21.67
CA HIS A 474 7.08 -14.59 22.07
C HIS A 474 7.92 -15.80 22.51
N GLY A 475 9.11 -15.96 21.93
CA GLY A 475 10.06 -17.04 22.23
C GLY A 475 9.76 -18.37 21.54
N ASN A 476 8.61 -18.51 20.86
CA ASN A 476 8.24 -19.72 20.12
C ASN A 476 8.39 -19.52 18.60
N ASN A 477 7.61 -18.62 17.99
CA ASN A 477 7.62 -18.38 16.54
C ASN A 477 8.11 -16.97 16.15
N GLY A 478 8.48 -16.15 17.14
CA GLY A 478 8.94 -14.78 16.97
C GLY A 478 9.36 -14.16 18.29
N PHE A 479 9.93 -12.98 18.19
CA PHE A 479 10.33 -12.19 19.35
C PHE A 479 9.54 -10.89 19.35
N VAL A 480 8.91 -10.60 20.48
CA VAL A 480 8.22 -9.33 20.71
C VAL A 480 8.94 -8.60 21.84
N VAL A 481 9.30 -7.35 21.62
CA VAL A 481 9.83 -6.52 22.72
C VAL A 481 8.74 -6.34 23.79
N PRO A 482 9.11 -6.18 25.07
CA PRO A 482 8.14 -5.98 26.13
C PRO A 482 7.12 -4.86 25.80
N PRO A 483 5.83 -5.05 26.12
CA PRO A 483 4.83 -4.03 25.84
C PRO A 483 5.04 -2.81 26.74
N ILE A 484 4.84 -1.62 26.17
CA ILE A 484 4.81 -0.34 26.87
C ILE A 484 3.41 0.25 26.80
N ASP A 485 2.95 0.86 27.89
CA ASP A 485 1.71 1.63 27.94
C ASP A 485 1.94 2.96 27.23
N TYR A 486 1.75 2.96 25.90
CA TYR A 486 2.07 4.08 25.03
C TYR A 486 1.22 5.34 25.28
N ASP A 487 0.10 5.21 26.01
CA ASP A 487 -0.75 6.34 26.41
C ASP A 487 -0.15 7.15 27.56
N LYS A 488 0.81 6.57 28.30
CA LYS A 488 1.45 7.16 29.47
C LYS A 488 2.88 7.63 29.25
N VAL A 489 3.41 7.46 28.05
CA VAL A 489 4.81 7.79 27.74
C VAL A 489 4.92 8.66 26.49
N THR A 490 5.90 9.54 26.50
CA THR A 490 6.28 10.37 25.36
C THR A 490 6.88 9.53 24.24
N VAL A 491 6.93 10.10 23.04
CA VAL A 491 7.58 9.48 21.88
C VAL A 491 9.07 9.17 22.17
N GLN A 492 9.73 10.05 22.92
CA GLN A 492 11.12 9.90 23.30
C GLN A 492 11.32 8.74 24.28
N GLU A 493 10.44 8.61 25.28
CA GLU A 493 10.47 7.48 26.22
C GLU A 493 10.19 6.14 25.50
N GLN A 494 9.28 6.11 24.52
CA GLN A 494 9.06 4.91 23.68
C GLN A 494 10.27 4.52 22.83
N ASP A 495 11.14 5.47 22.48
CA ASP A 495 12.35 5.21 21.71
C ASP A 495 13.53 4.77 22.59
N GLN A 496 13.53 5.17 23.87
CA GLN A 496 14.54 4.78 24.85
C GLN A 496 14.26 3.42 25.49
N TYR A 497 12.99 3.02 25.55
CA TYR A 497 12.53 1.72 26.02
C TYR A 497 12.88 0.60 25.03
#